data_AF-A0A2G5IKP7-F1
#
_entry.id   AF-A0A2G5IKP7-F1
#
_cell.length_a   1.000
_cell.length_b   1.000
_cell.length_c   1.000
_cell.angle_alpha   90.00
_cell.angle_beta   90.00
_cell.angle_gamma   90.00
#
_symmetry.space_group_name_H-M   'P 1'
#
loop_
_entity.id
_entity.type
_entity.pdbx_description
1 polymer ?
#
loop_
_entity_poly.entity_id
_entity_poly.type
_entity_poly.pdbx_seq_one_letter_code
_entity_poly.pdbx_strand_id
1 'polypeptide(L)'
;MQGFAKTEGELCPDCKAGPGPENTCVGVGLPIQMWHTPDCPTWTIMQINIEAGSRRIKEQDAWAKGVFPAAHERLKEAAASLPPGTAAQPFVDALTELAQAQADTTGFVVLHKWAEILERHFPPGLPDPDHTAG
;
A
#
# COMPACT_ATOMS: atom_id res chain seq x y z
N MET A 1 -33.42 18.11 -12.38
CA MET A 1 -32.05 18.13 -11.81
C MET A 1 -32.18 17.86 -10.32
N GLN A 2 -31.84 16.65 -9.89
CA GLN A 2 -31.91 16.23 -8.48
C GLN A 2 -30.79 16.92 -7.69
N GLY A 3 -31.17 17.52 -6.56
CA GLY A 3 -30.28 18.28 -5.69
C GLY A 3 -29.25 17.38 -5.02
N PHE A 4 -27.98 17.73 -5.18
CA PHE A 4 -26.91 17.21 -4.34
C PHE A 4 -27.20 17.63 -2.90
N ALA A 5 -27.27 16.65 -1.99
CA ALA A 5 -27.42 16.90 -0.57
C ALA A 5 -26.28 17.83 -0.12
N LYS A 6 -26.62 19.03 0.37
CA LYS A 6 -25.70 19.91 1.09
C LYS A 6 -25.31 19.20 2.38
N THR A 7 -24.22 18.46 2.39
CA THR A 7 -23.48 18.27 3.65
C THR A 7 -22.90 19.63 3.98
N GLU A 8 -23.23 20.18 5.14
CA GLU A 8 -22.61 21.40 5.69
C GLU A 8 -21.14 21.07 6.00
N GLY A 9 -20.33 21.03 4.95
CA GLY A 9 -18.88 21.16 5.09
C GLY A 9 -18.59 22.58 5.55
N GLU A 10 -17.74 22.73 6.57
CA GLU A 10 -17.27 24.03 7.01
C GLU A 10 -16.70 24.80 5.80
N LEU A 11 -17.20 26.02 5.58
CA LEU A 11 -16.67 26.89 4.53
C LEU A 11 -15.18 27.08 4.73
N CYS A 12 -14.39 27.00 3.66
CA CYS A 12 -12.95 27.24 3.73
C CYS A 12 -12.68 28.56 4.48
N PRO A 13 -11.82 28.57 5.52
CA PRO A 13 -11.61 29.76 6.33
C PRO A 13 -11.03 30.93 5.55
N ASP A 14 -10.27 30.65 4.48
CA ASP A 14 -9.57 31.67 3.69
C ASP A 14 -10.46 32.33 2.64
N CYS A 15 -11.23 31.54 1.89
CA CYS A 15 -12.01 32.05 0.76
C CYS A 15 -13.52 32.02 0.97
N LYS A 16 -14.00 31.34 2.01
CA LYS A 16 -15.44 31.18 2.35
C LYS A 16 -16.31 30.71 1.18
N ALA A 17 -15.71 30.00 0.22
CA ALA A 17 -16.39 29.59 -1.00
C ALA A 17 -17.48 28.58 -0.68
N GLY A 18 -18.60 28.69 -1.39
CA GLY A 18 -19.67 27.71 -1.38
C GLY A 18 -19.79 26.98 -2.73
N PRO A 19 -20.81 26.14 -2.90
CA PRO A 19 -21.11 25.51 -4.18
C PRO A 19 -21.28 26.55 -5.29
N GLY A 20 -20.50 26.42 -6.36
CA GLY A 20 -20.54 27.34 -7.51
C GLY A 20 -19.83 26.70 -8.71
N PRO A 21 -20.22 27.04 -9.95
CA PRO A 21 -19.65 26.44 -11.15
C PRO A 21 -18.16 26.73 -11.34
N GLU A 22 -17.66 27.82 -10.76
CA GLU A 22 -16.26 28.23 -10.77
C GLU A 22 -15.44 27.73 -9.58
N ASN A 23 -16.10 27.13 -8.56
CA ASN A 23 -15.44 26.69 -7.33
C ASN A 23 -15.10 25.20 -7.39
N THR A 24 -13.96 24.83 -6.81
CA THR A 24 -13.55 23.43 -6.71
C THR A 24 -14.00 22.84 -5.38
N CYS A 25 -14.64 21.67 -5.40
CA CYS A 25 -15.00 20.90 -4.22
C CYS A 25 -14.00 19.78 -4.00
N VAL A 26 -13.48 19.66 -2.77
CA VAL A 26 -12.49 18.64 -2.40
C VAL A 26 -12.95 17.92 -1.14
N GLY A 27 -12.81 16.60 -1.11
CA GLY A 27 -13.02 15.83 0.11
C GLY A 27 -11.83 16.02 1.06
N VAL A 28 -12.10 16.47 2.29
CA VAL A 28 -11.08 16.65 3.36
C VAL A 28 -11.13 15.52 4.40
N GLY A 29 -11.90 14.47 4.12
CA GLY A 29 -12.13 13.29 4.94
C GLY A 29 -13.59 12.89 4.80
N LEU A 30 -13.93 11.62 4.56
CA LEU A 30 -15.35 11.24 4.37
C LEU A 30 -16.14 11.48 5.68
N PRO A 31 -17.31 12.17 5.66
CA PRO A 31 -18.07 12.75 4.54
C PRO A 31 -17.87 14.27 4.32
N ILE A 32 -16.84 14.87 4.90
CA ILE A 32 -16.54 16.31 4.88
C ILE A 32 -15.98 16.73 3.51
N GLN A 33 -16.65 17.71 2.91
CA GLN A 33 -16.24 18.36 1.68
C GLN A 33 -15.98 19.84 1.93
N MET A 34 -15.04 20.44 1.20
CA MET A 34 -14.72 21.86 1.30
C MET A 34 -14.66 22.47 -0.10
N TRP A 35 -15.22 23.67 -0.24
CA TRP A 35 -15.23 24.43 -1.49
C TRP A 35 -14.15 25.51 -1.47
N HIS A 36 -13.52 25.73 -2.62
CA HIS A 36 -12.50 26.75 -2.81
C HIS A 36 -12.72 27.55 -4.10
N THR A 37 -12.48 28.87 -4.04
CA THR A 37 -12.33 29.70 -5.25
C THR A 37 -10.97 29.41 -5.92
N PRO A 38 -10.81 29.73 -7.22
CA PRO A 38 -9.54 29.56 -7.92
C PRO A 38 -8.35 30.27 -7.25
N ASP A 39 -8.58 31.44 -6.65
CA ASP A 39 -7.54 32.27 -6.01
C ASP A 39 -7.38 31.99 -4.51
N CYS A 40 -7.97 30.92 -3.97
CA CYS A 40 -7.88 30.60 -2.55
C CYS A 40 -6.45 30.13 -2.17
N PRO A 41 -5.78 30.77 -1.19
CA PRO A 41 -4.43 30.37 -0.78
C PRO A 41 -4.34 28.92 -0.29
N THR A 42 -5.28 28.48 0.56
CA THR A 42 -5.37 27.07 1.00
C THR A 42 -5.50 26.11 -0.19
N TRP A 43 -6.28 26.46 -1.21
CA TRP A 43 -6.42 25.64 -2.41
C TRP A 43 -5.13 25.54 -3.20
N THR A 44 -4.45 26.66 -3.42
CA THR A 44 -3.13 26.69 -4.08
C THR A 44 -2.12 25.82 -3.35
N ILE A 45 -2.04 25.92 -2.02
CA ILE A 45 -1.14 25.09 -1.20
C ILE A 45 -1.50 23.61 -1.34
N MET A 46 -2.79 23.26 -1.32
CA MET A 46 -3.22 21.88 -1.46
C MET A 46 -2.86 21.30 -2.84
N GLN A 47 -3.05 22.07 -3.91
CA GLN A 47 -2.63 21.66 -5.26
C GLN A 47 -1.13 21.39 -5.33
N ILE A 48 -0.30 22.31 -4.79
CA ILE A 48 1.15 22.14 -4.72
C ILE A 48 1.51 20.84 -3.99
N ASN A 49 0.87 20.56 -2.86
CA ASN A 49 1.11 19.35 -2.07
C ASN A 49 0.71 18.08 -2.81
N ILE A 50 -0.43 18.10 -3.51
CA ILE A 50 -0.90 16.97 -4.34
C ILE A 50 0.09 16.71 -5.48
N GLU A 51 0.53 17.75 -6.19
CA GLU A 51 1.49 17.63 -7.29
C GLU A 51 2.85 17.13 -6.81
N ALA A 52 3.37 17.70 -5.71
CA ALA A 52 4.64 17.28 -5.11
C ALA A 52 4.56 15.83 -4.61
N GLY A 53 3.44 15.45 -3.99
CA GLY A 53 3.18 14.08 -3.57
C GLY A 53 3.12 13.11 -4.75
N SER A 54 2.38 13.45 -5.81
CA SER A 54 2.30 12.66 -7.03
C SER A 54 3.67 12.47 -7.68
N ARG A 55 4.47 13.55 -7.76
CA ARG A 55 5.83 13.49 -8.28
C ARG A 55 6.71 12.55 -7.46
N ARG A 56 6.69 12.69 -6.12
CA ARG A 56 7.44 11.82 -5.22
C ARG A 56 7.07 10.35 -5.40
N ILE A 57 5.78 10.03 -5.53
CA ILE A 57 5.32 8.65 -5.76
C ILE A 57 5.88 8.11 -7.08
N LYS A 58 5.85 8.90 -8.16
CA LYS A 58 6.41 8.51 -9.46
C LYS A 58 7.94 8.29 -9.39
N GLU A 59 8.65 9.18 -8.70
CA GLU A 59 10.10 9.07 -8.51
C GLU A 59 10.46 7.82 -7.69
N GLN A 60 9.71 7.53 -6.62
CA GLN A 60 9.89 6.34 -5.80
C GLN A 60 9.60 5.06 -6.59
N ASP A 61 8.53 5.03 -7.38
CA ASP A 61 8.18 3.89 -8.24
C ASP A 61 9.25 3.64 -9.31
N ALA A 62 9.74 4.70 -9.97
CA ALA A 62 10.82 4.59 -10.94
C ALA A 62 12.13 4.09 -10.31
N TRP A 63 12.49 4.61 -9.13
CA TRP A 63 13.63 4.12 -8.36
C TRP A 63 13.47 2.64 -7.98
N ALA A 64 12.31 2.25 -7.45
CA ALA A 64 12.04 0.89 -7.04
C ALA A 64 12.13 -0.09 -8.22
N LYS A 65 11.56 0.27 -9.38
CA LYS A 65 11.69 -0.52 -10.63
C LYS A 65 13.14 -0.71 -11.07
N GLY A 66 13.99 0.30 -10.87
CA GLY A 66 15.42 0.21 -11.19
C GLY A 66 16.24 -0.63 -10.20
N VAL A 67 15.91 -0.58 -8.90
CA VAL A 67 16.72 -1.20 -7.84
C VAL A 67 16.25 -2.62 -7.47
N PHE A 68 14.95 -2.87 -7.54
CA PHE A 68 14.34 -4.09 -7.02
C PHE A 68 14.92 -5.38 -7.64
N PRO A 69 15.12 -5.50 -8.97
CA PRO A 69 15.67 -6.73 -9.55
C PRO A 69 17.04 -7.12 -8.96
N ALA A 70 17.96 -6.16 -8.86
CA ALA A 70 19.28 -6.40 -8.28
C ALA A 70 19.24 -6.65 -6.77
N ALA A 71 18.34 -5.99 -6.04
CA ALA A 71 18.13 -6.27 -4.63
C ALA A 71 17.58 -7.68 -4.38
N HIS A 72 16.66 -8.13 -5.24
CA HIS A 72 16.08 -9.47 -5.18
C HIS A 72 17.11 -10.58 -5.46
N GLU A 73 17.99 -10.40 -6.45
CA GLU A 73 19.05 -11.38 -6.69
C GLU A 73 20.03 -11.48 -5.50
N ARG A 74 20.39 -10.35 -4.87
CA ARG A 74 21.19 -10.38 -3.63
C ARG A 74 20.51 -11.12 -2.48
N LEU A 75 19.17 -11.05 -2.38
CA LEU A 75 18.41 -11.83 -1.40
C LEU A 75 18.55 -13.33 -1.70
N LYS A 76 18.40 -13.75 -2.96
CA LYS A 76 18.54 -15.15 -3.37
C LYS A 76 19.95 -15.68 -3.09
N GLU A 77 20.98 -14.89 -3.41
CA GLU A 77 22.38 -15.23 -3.13
C GLU A 77 22.62 -15.39 -1.62
N ALA A 78 22.10 -14.46 -0.81
CA ALA A 78 22.21 -14.54 0.65
C ALA A 78 21.48 -15.78 1.20
N ALA A 79 20.29 -16.08 0.70
CA ALA A 79 19.54 -17.28 1.06
C ALA A 79 20.32 -18.57 0.72
N ALA A 80 20.91 -18.63 -0.49
CA ALA A 80 21.70 -19.76 -0.95
C ALA A 80 23.03 -19.96 -0.17
N SER A 81 23.53 -18.92 0.49
CA SER A 81 24.74 -18.98 1.32
C SER A 81 24.52 -19.62 2.69
N LEU A 82 23.26 -19.81 3.11
CA LEU A 82 22.95 -20.42 4.40
C LEU A 82 23.23 -21.92 4.37
N PRO A 83 23.77 -22.48 5.47
CA PRO A 83 23.93 -23.92 5.59
C PRO A 83 22.56 -24.63 5.47
N PRO A 84 22.47 -25.73 4.70
CA PRO A 84 21.24 -26.50 4.62
C PRO A 84 20.90 -27.11 5.98
N GLY A 85 19.60 -27.22 6.28
CA GLY A 85 19.10 -27.83 7.52
C GLY A 85 19.15 -26.92 8.75
N THR A 86 19.31 -25.61 8.57
CA THR A 86 19.14 -24.66 9.67
C THR A 86 17.66 -24.54 10.06
N ALA A 87 17.38 -24.28 11.34
CA ALA A 87 16.01 -24.04 11.81
C ALA A 87 15.35 -22.81 11.14
N ALA A 88 16.14 -21.92 10.54
CA ALA A 88 15.67 -20.76 9.80
C ALA A 88 15.29 -21.08 8.35
N GLN A 89 15.60 -22.27 7.83
CA GLN A 89 15.39 -22.61 6.42
C GLN A 89 13.94 -22.38 5.95
N PRO A 90 12.88 -22.80 6.68
CA PRO A 90 11.51 -22.56 6.24
C PRO A 90 11.15 -21.07 6.12
N PHE A 91 11.72 -20.23 6.98
CA PHE A 91 11.53 -18.78 6.90
C PHE A 91 12.20 -18.17 5.67
N VAL A 92 13.42 -18.62 5.38
CA VAL A 92 14.21 -18.12 4.24
C VAL A 92 13.55 -18.53 2.92
N ASP A 93 13.09 -19.77 2.83
CA ASP A 93 12.41 -20.28 1.64
C ASP A 93 11.08 -19.53 1.41
N ALA A 94 10.26 -19.38 2.46
CA ALA A 94 9.01 -18.61 2.39
C ALA A 94 9.24 -17.15 1.99
N LEU A 95 10.26 -16.49 2.54
CA LEU A 95 10.59 -15.11 2.21
C LEU A 95 11.05 -14.97 0.74
N THR A 96 11.85 -15.91 0.26
CA THR A 96 12.34 -15.92 -1.13
C THR A 96 11.19 -16.15 -2.11
N GLU A 97 10.29 -17.09 -1.80
CA GLU A 97 9.07 -17.33 -2.60
C GLU A 97 8.13 -16.12 -2.59
N LEU A 98 7.99 -15.43 -1.45
CA LEU A 98 7.20 -14.21 -1.37
C LEU A 98 7.78 -13.10 -2.24
N ALA A 99 9.09 -12.87 -2.15
CA ALA A 99 9.78 -11.85 -2.93
C ALA A 99 9.62 -12.12 -4.43
N GLN A 100 9.69 -13.39 -4.84
CA GLN A 100 9.44 -13.80 -6.22
C GLN A 100 7.97 -13.63 -6.64
N ALA A 101 7.01 -14.04 -5.81
CA ALA A 101 5.60 -13.82 -6.10
C ALA A 101 5.22 -12.34 -6.21
N GLN A 102 5.87 -11.46 -5.43
CA GLN A 102 5.73 -10.01 -5.53
C GLN A 102 6.39 -9.47 -6.82
N ALA A 103 7.50 -10.06 -7.26
CA ALA A 103 8.18 -9.68 -8.50
C ALA A 103 7.35 -10.01 -9.76
N ASP A 104 6.65 -11.14 -9.74
CA ASP A 104 5.90 -11.66 -10.89
C ASP A 104 4.49 -11.04 -11.05
N THR A 105 4.06 -10.21 -10.10
CA THR A 105 2.75 -9.56 -10.12
C THR A 105 2.88 -8.04 -10.24
N THR A 106 1.95 -7.43 -10.96
CA THR A 106 1.73 -5.97 -10.89
C THR A 106 0.90 -5.65 -9.63
N GLY A 107 1.57 -5.51 -8.48
CA GLY A 107 0.94 -5.09 -7.22
C GLY A 107 1.35 -5.91 -6.01
N PHE A 108 0.44 -6.02 -5.03
CA PHE A 108 0.67 -6.81 -3.82
C PHE A 108 0.37 -8.30 -4.06
N VAL A 109 1.12 -9.18 -3.40
CA VAL A 109 0.76 -10.59 -3.29
C VAL A 109 -0.62 -10.72 -2.66
N VAL A 110 -1.53 -11.39 -3.37
CA VAL A 110 -2.91 -11.61 -2.96
C VAL A 110 -3.01 -12.65 -1.84
N LEU A 111 -4.03 -12.52 -0.98
CA LEU A 111 -4.17 -13.31 0.26
C LEU A 111 -4.08 -14.82 0.06
N HIS A 112 -4.72 -15.37 -0.99
CA HIS A 112 -4.68 -16.82 -1.23
C HIS A 112 -3.27 -17.30 -1.59
N LYS A 113 -2.49 -16.50 -2.33
CA LYS A 113 -1.11 -16.84 -2.68
C LYS A 113 -0.20 -16.75 -1.46
N TRP A 114 -0.44 -15.75 -0.61
CA TRP A 114 0.24 -15.64 0.68
C TRP A 114 -0.03 -16.86 1.57
N ALA A 115 -1.30 -17.26 1.71
CA ALA A 115 -1.68 -18.44 2.49
C ALA A 115 -1.04 -19.73 1.94
N GLU A 116 -1.01 -19.90 0.61
CA GLU A 116 -0.38 -21.06 -0.03
C GLU A 116 1.12 -21.17 0.29
N ILE A 117 1.85 -20.04 0.28
CA ILE A 117 3.28 -20.00 0.65
C ILE A 117 3.45 -20.36 2.13
N LEU A 118 2.63 -19.80 3.02
CA LEU A 118 2.74 -20.07 4.44
C LEU A 118 2.44 -21.54 4.79
N GLU A 119 1.38 -22.13 4.23
CA GLU A 119 1.03 -23.53 4.46
C GLU A 119 2.13 -24.50 4.01
N ARG A 120 2.84 -24.17 2.92
CA ARG A 120 3.94 -24.99 2.40
C ARG A 120 5.14 -25.03 3.36
N HIS A 121 5.49 -23.89 3.95
CA HIS A 121 6.69 -23.74 4.78
C HIS A 121 6.42 -23.91 6.29
N PHE A 122 5.18 -23.70 6.71
CA PHE A 122 4.72 -23.83 8.08
C PHE A 122 3.45 -24.68 8.13
N PRO A 123 3.52 -25.96 7.74
CA PRO A 123 2.35 -26.83 7.76
C PRO A 123 1.82 -26.94 9.20
N PRO A 124 0.49 -27.11 9.37
CA PRO A 124 -0.07 -27.36 10.69
C PRO A 124 0.63 -28.57 11.31
N GLY A 125 1.02 -28.43 12.57
CA GLY A 125 1.51 -29.58 13.34
C GLY A 125 0.45 -30.66 13.31
N LEU A 126 0.84 -31.89 12.92
CA LEU A 126 -0.04 -33.04 13.12
C LEU A 126 -0.38 -33.10 14.61
N PRO A 127 -1.65 -33.38 14.98
CA PRO A 127 -1.95 -33.64 16.37
C PRO A 127 -1.05 -34.77 16.85
N ASP A 128 -0.31 -34.50 17.92
CA ASP A 128 0.56 -35.49 18.54
C ASP A 128 -0.32 -36.67 19.02
N PRO A 129 -0.16 -37.88 18.48
CA PRO A 129 -0.95 -39.03 18.92
C PRO A 129 -0.72 -39.36 20.41
N ASP A 130 0.36 -38.85 21.02
CA ASP A 130 0.65 -39.03 22.45
C ASP A 130 -0.04 -37.98 23.36
N HIS A 131 -0.91 -37.12 22.80
CA HIS A 131 -1.73 -36.16 23.57
C HIS A 131 -3.23 -36.48 23.57
N THR A 132 -3.58 -37.76 23.53
CA THR A 132 -4.91 -38.26 23.94
C THR A 132 -4.79 -39.29 25.07
N ALA A 133 -4.38 -38.82 26.26
CA ALA A 133 -4.76 -39.41 27.54
C ALA A 133 -4.49 -38.39 28.66
N GLY A 134 -5.57 -37.92 29.30
CA GLY A 134 -5.54 -37.02 30.45
C GLY A 134 -6.92 -36.50 30.79
#